data_AF-A0A068VNE0-F1
#
_entry.id   AF-A0A068VNE0-F1
#
_cell.length_a   1.000
_cell.length_b   1.000
_cell.length_c   1.000
_cell.angle_alpha   90.00
_cell.angle_beta   90.00
_cell.angle_gamma   90.00
#
_symmetry.space_group_name_H-M   'P 1'
#
loop_
_entity.id
_entity.type
_entity.pdbx_description
1 polymer ?
#
loop_
_entity_poly.entity_id
_entity_poly.type
_entity_poly.pdbx_seq_one_letter_code
_entity_poly.pdbx_strand_id
1 'polypeptide(L)'
;MACDSQLVGSILIRDCKDVFSGLNSLVDVGGGTGTLAKEIADAFLDLNCIVTDLPHVVDGLVANNKSLAFVGGDMFVAIPPADDVIMKWILHDWNDEECVQMLRKCKEAIPSKENGGKLNFSVIR
;
A
#
# COMPACT_ATOMS: atom_id res chain seq x y z
N MET A 1 4.25 4.14 15.32
CA MET A 1 4.29 3.67 13.91
C MET A 1 3.91 2.20 13.78
N ALA A 2 4.71 1.24 14.27
CA ALA A 2 4.40 -0.20 14.09
C ALA A 2 3.14 -0.65 14.86
N CYS A 3 2.98 -0.23 16.13
CA CYS A 3 1.78 -0.51 16.92
C CYS A 3 0.51 0.05 16.23
N ASP A 4 0.60 1.27 15.68
CA ASP A 4 -0.51 1.87 14.94
C ASP A 4 -0.79 1.10 13.65
N SER A 5 0.24 0.67 12.90
CA SER A 5 0.04 -0.17 11.71
C SER A 5 -0.64 -1.49 12.04
N GLN A 6 -0.32 -2.13 13.17
CA GLN A 6 -0.99 -3.35 13.62
C GLN A 6 -2.45 -3.10 14.00
N LEU A 7 -2.73 -2.03 14.75
CA LEU A 7 -4.10 -1.66 15.12
C LEU A 7 -4.95 -1.38 13.87
N VAL A 8 -4.42 -0.57 12.96
CA VAL A 8 -5.05 -0.25 11.67
C VAL A 8 -5.25 -1.51 10.84
N GLY A 9 -4.24 -2.35 10.71
CA GLY A 9 -4.35 -3.65 10.02
C GLY A 9 -5.48 -4.48 10.61
N SER A 10 -5.55 -4.61 11.93
CA SER A 10 -6.59 -5.38 12.59
C SER A 10 -8.01 -4.86 12.33
N ILE A 11 -8.20 -3.54 12.28
CA ILE A 11 -9.48 -2.90 11.96
C ILE A 11 -9.82 -3.11 10.49
N LEU A 12 -8.87 -2.89 9.58
CA LEU A 12 -9.07 -3.09 8.15
C LEU A 12 -9.46 -4.54 7.82
N ILE A 13 -8.79 -5.51 8.44
CA ILE A 13 -9.07 -6.94 8.26
C ILE A 13 -10.44 -7.32 8.83
N ARG A 14 -10.81 -6.78 10.00
CA ARG A 14 -12.06 -7.14 10.68
C ARG A 14 -13.29 -6.42 10.12
N ASP A 15 -13.17 -5.11 9.92
CA ASP A 15 -14.29 -4.20 9.68
C ASP A 15 -14.36 -3.74 8.22
N CYS A 16 -13.30 -3.96 7.42
CA CYS A 16 -13.22 -3.56 6.01
C CYS A 16 -12.79 -4.69 5.07
N LYS A 17 -13.04 -5.95 5.43
CA LYS A 17 -12.61 -7.13 4.65
C LYS A 17 -13.03 -7.08 3.17
N ASP A 18 -14.23 -6.57 2.91
CA ASP A 18 -14.81 -6.48 1.56
C ASP A 18 -14.04 -5.52 0.64
N VAL A 19 -13.28 -4.58 1.21
CA VAL A 19 -12.44 -3.64 0.45
C VAL A 19 -11.36 -4.40 -0.33
N PHE A 20 -10.78 -5.43 0.30
CA PHE A 20 -9.72 -6.26 -0.28
C PHE A 20 -10.24 -7.48 -1.05
N SER A 21 -11.56 -7.74 -1.00
CA SER A 21 -12.17 -8.86 -1.69
C SER A 21 -12.10 -8.69 -3.22
N GLY A 22 -11.59 -9.72 -3.90
CA GLY A 22 -11.46 -9.77 -5.36
C GLY A 22 -10.22 -9.05 -5.92
N LEU A 23 -9.32 -8.55 -5.06
CA LEU A 23 -8.02 -8.01 -5.48
C LEU A 23 -7.00 -9.15 -5.58
N ASN A 24 -6.13 -9.10 -6.59
CA ASN A 24 -4.99 -10.00 -6.74
C ASN A 24 -3.67 -9.33 -6.29
N SER A 25 -3.62 -8.00 -6.32
CA SER A 25 -2.45 -7.22 -5.97
C SER A 25 -2.78 -5.91 -5.25
N LEU A 26 -1.95 -5.54 -4.27
CA LEU A 26 -2.05 -4.31 -3.48
C LEU A 26 -0.67 -3.68 -3.32
N VAL A 27 -0.55 -2.36 -3.47
CA VAL A 27 0.68 -1.63 -3.16
C VAL A 27 0.50 -0.73 -1.93
N ASP A 28 1.37 -0.89 -0.93
CA ASP A 28 1.51 -0.03 0.26
C ASP A 28 2.61 1.01 0.01
N VAL A 29 2.20 2.24 -0.32
CA VAL A 29 3.11 3.34 -0.64
C VAL A 29 3.58 4.02 0.65
N GLY A 30 4.89 4.15 0.81
CA GLY A 30 5.51 4.63 2.05
C GLY A 30 5.32 3.67 3.23
N GLY A 31 5.19 2.37 2.94
CA GLY A 31 4.91 1.34 3.95
C GLY A 31 6.07 1.05 4.91
N GLY A 32 7.24 1.65 4.70
CA GLY A 32 8.44 1.47 5.53
C GLY A 32 8.85 0.01 5.64
N THR A 33 8.85 -0.53 6.86
CA THR A 33 9.19 -1.94 7.12
C THR A 33 8.06 -2.92 6.79
N GLY A 34 6.96 -2.44 6.21
CA GLY A 34 5.87 -3.29 5.70
C GLY A 34 4.95 -3.86 6.77
N THR A 35 4.86 -3.24 7.96
CA THR A 35 4.03 -3.77 9.05
C THR A 35 2.56 -3.91 8.63
N LEU A 36 2.00 -2.92 7.93
CA LEU A 36 0.61 -2.95 7.47
C LEU A 36 0.42 -3.98 6.35
N ALA A 37 1.23 -3.92 5.30
CA ALA A 37 1.21 -4.87 4.21
C ALA A 37 1.37 -6.33 4.68
N LYS A 38 2.19 -6.58 5.71
CA LYS A 38 2.35 -7.91 6.30
C LYS A 38 1.07 -8.41 6.97
N GLU A 39 0.42 -7.60 7.80
CA GLU A 39 -0.85 -7.97 8.43
C GLU A 39 -1.92 -8.29 7.36
N ILE A 40 -1.97 -7.50 6.28
CA ILE A 40 -2.89 -7.74 5.16
C ILE A 40 -2.52 -9.05 4.42
N ALA A 41 -1.26 -9.24 4.05
CA ALA A 41 -0.78 -10.43 3.35
C ALA A 41 -0.98 -11.72 4.15
N ASP A 42 -0.86 -11.65 5.48
CA ASP A 42 -1.08 -12.78 6.39
C ASP A 42 -2.59 -13.10 6.54
N ALA A 43 -3.47 -12.09 6.39
CA ALA A 43 -4.93 -12.26 6.44
C ALA A 43 -5.55 -12.68 5.10
N PHE A 44 -4.93 -12.30 3.98
CA PHE A 44 -5.40 -12.57 2.62
C PHE A 44 -4.30 -13.26 1.81
N LEU A 45 -4.22 -14.60 1.92
CA LEU A 45 -3.14 -15.39 1.32
C LEU A 45 -3.06 -15.32 -0.21
N ASP A 46 -4.19 -15.01 -0.87
CA ASP A 46 -4.27 -14.88 -2.33
C ASP A 46 -3.92 -13.45 -2.82
N LEU A 47 -3.71 -12.50 -1.92
CA LEU A 47 -3.41 -11.10 -2.23
C LEU A 47 -1.91 -10.85 -2.21
N ASN A 48 -1.34 -10.48 -3.37
CA ASN A 48 0.07 -10.12 -3.47
C ASN A 48 0.27 -8.66 -3.04
N CYS A 49 0.97 -8.44 -1.94
CA CYS A 49 1.28 -7.13 -1.40
C CYS A 49 2.68 -6.68 -1.82
N ILE A 50 2.81 -5.43 -2.22
CA ILE A 50 4.09 -4.77 -2.51
C ILE A 50 4.22 -3.57 -1.60
N VAL A 51 5.29 -3.49 -0.82
CA VAL A 51 5.66 -2.27 -0.10
C VAL A 51 6.62 -1.49 -1.00
N THR A 52 6.28 -0.24 -1.30
CA THR A 52 7.18 0.66 -2.00
C THR A 52 7.59 1.82 -1.10
N ASP A 53 8.89 2.02 -0.96
CA ASP A 53 9.47 3.12 -0.18
C ASP A 53 10.83 3.49 -0.80
N LEU A 54 11.49 4.52 -0.26
CA LEU A 54 12.80 4.93 -0.74
C LEU A 54 13.80 3.76 -0.68
N PRO A 55 14.73 3.63 -1.65
CA PRO A 55 15.63 2.48 -1.73
C PRO A 55 16.37 2.16 -0.43
N HIS A 56 16.78 3.18 0.32
CA HIS A 56 17.49 3.01 1.59
C HIS A 56 16.60 2.54 2.75
N VAL A 57 15.28 2.71 2.65
CA VAL A 57 14.31 2.27 3.67
C VAL A 57 14.03 0.78 3.53
N VAL A 58 13.92 0.30 2.29
CA VAL A 58 13.66 -1.11 2.00
C VAL A 58 14.92 -1.96 1.84
N ASP A 59 16.11 -1.36 1.90
CA ASP A 59 17.37 -2.08 1.77
C ASP A 59 17.52 -3.14 2.88
N GLY A 60 17.90 -4.34 2.48
CA GLY A 60 18.04 -5.50 3.38
C GLY A 60 16.72 -6.04 3.97
N LEU A 61 15.56 -5.49 3.63
CA LEU A 61 14.27 -6.05 4.06
C LEU A 61 13.96 -7.31 3.25
N VAL A 62 13.71 -8.40 3.97
CA VAL A 62 13.32 -9.68 3.39
C VAL A 62 11.93 -10.02 3.88
N ALA A 63 11.02 -10.26 2.95
CA ALA A 63 9.68 -10.73 3.27
C ALA A 63 9.75 -12.17 3.81
N ASN A 64 9.10 -12.39 4.95
CA ASN A 64 8.95 -13.73 5.53
C ASN A 64 7.78 -14.51 4.90
N ASN A 65 6.98 -13.86 4.06
CA ASN A 65 5.81 -14.40 3.38
C ASN A 65 6.01 -14.25 1.86
N LYS A 66 5.61 -15.26 1.08
CA LYS A 66 5.73 -15.28 -0.39
C LYS A 66 4.81 -14.26 -1.08
N SER A 67 3.72 -13.86 -0.42
CA SER A 67 2.79 -12.86 -0.93
C SER A 67 3.19 -11.41 -0.61
N LEU A 68 4.40 -11.17 -0.06
CA LEU A 68 4.89 -9.82 0.22
C LEU A 68 6.23 -9.58 -0.50
N ALA A 69 6.36 -8.42 -1.14
CA ALA A 69 7.60 -7.96 -1.72
C ALA A 69 7.92 -6.52 -1.29
N PHE A 70 9.20 -6.18 -1.26
CA PHE A 70 9.68 -4.82 -1.03
C PHE A 70 10.32 -4.29 -2.31
N VAL A 71 9.95 -3.08 -2.72
CA VAL A 71 10.45 -2.43 -3.94
C VAL A 71 10.94 -1.04 -3.58
N GLY A 72 12.20 -0.76 -3.90
CA GLY A 72 12.78 0.58 -3.73
C GLY A 72 12.35 1.50 -4.86
N GLY A 73 11.81 2.66 -4.53
CA GLY A 73 11.32 3.61 -5.53
C GLY A 73 10.99 4.99 -4.97
N ASP A 74 10.65 5.90 -5.87
CA ASP A 74 10.16 7.24 -5.54
C ASP A 74 8.70 7.36 -5.99
N MET A 75 7.80 7.53 -5.01
CA MET A 75 6.36 7.62 -5.22
C MET A 75 5.93 8.82 -6.08
N PHE A 76 6.78 9.86 -6.20
CA PHE A 76 6.55 10.99 -7.08
C PHE A 76 6.93 10.71 -8.54
N VAL A 77 7.68 9.64 -8.79
CA VAL A 77 8.14 9.22 -10.12
C VAL A 77 7.24 8.10 -10.65
N ALA A 78 7.15 6.99 -9.93
CA ALA A 78 6.39 5.81 -10.33
C ALA A 78 6.00 4.95 -9.12
N ILE A 79 4.79 4.38 -9.17
CA ILE A 79 4.29 3.40 -8.21
C ILE A 79 4.15 2.06 -8.95
N PRO A 80 4.55 0.92 -8.36
CA PRO A 80 4.38 -0.38 -8.98
C PRO A 80 2.92 -0.66 -9.36
N PRO A 81 2.64 -1.30 -10.51
CA PRO A 81 1.28 -1.62 -10.90
C PRO A 81 0.60 -2.59 -9.92
N ALA A 82 -0.66 -2.32 -9.55
CA ALA A 82 -1.47 -3.19 -8.70
C ALA A 82 -2.96 -2.92 -8.90
N ASP A 83 -3.83 -3.82 -8.42
CA ASP A 83 -5.29 -3.63 -8.49
C ASP A 83 -5.77 -2.50 -7.57
N ASP A 84 -5.01 -2.25 -6.51
CA ASP A 84 -5.27 -1.21 -5.53
C ASP A 84 -3.98 -0.64 -4.91
N VAL A 85 -4.10 0.58 -4.37
CA VAL A 85 -3.02 1.28 -3.68
C VAL A 85 -3.54 1.74 -2.32
N ILE A 86 -2.77 1.46 -1.27
CA ILE A 86 -2.99 1.96 0.08
C ILE A 86 -1.85 2.90 0.47
N MET A 87 -2.21 3.99 1.14
CA MET A 87 -1.28 4.94 1.76
C MET A 87 -1.72 5.13 3.20
N LYS A 88 -0.85 4.80 4.15
CA LYS A 88 -1.07 5.03 5.58
C LYS A 88 -0.07 6.07 6.07
N TRP A 89 -0.57 7.19 6.60
CA TRP A 89 0.26 8.26 7.18
C TRP A 89 1.22 8.93 6.18
N ILE A 90 0.85 9.02 4.89
CA ILE A 90 1.70 9.64 3.88
C ILE A 90 1.21 11.05 3.53
N LEU A 91 -0.07 11.18 3.15
CA LEU A 91 -0.61 12.44 2.63
C LEU A 91 -0.52 13.63 3.60
N HIS A 92 -0.36 13.40 4.90
CA HIS A 92 -0.26 14.49 5.87
C HIS A 92 1.13 15.15 5.95
N ASP A 93 2.16 14.53 5.36
CA ASP A 93 3.53 15.03 5.38
C ASP A 93 3.80 16.02 4.23
N TRP A 94 2.92 16.08 3.24
CA TRP A 94 3.13 16.78 1.98
C TRP A 94 2.10 17.90 1.76
N ASN A 95 2.45 18.88 0.94
CA ASN A 95 1.49 19.92 0.54
C ASN A 95 0.48 19.39 -0.49
N ASP A 96 -0.53 20.20 -0.80
CA ASP A 96 -1.61 19.82 -1.70
C ASP A 96 -1.11 19.52 -3.13
N GLU A 97 -0.16 20.30 -3.65
CA GLU A 97 0.42 20.08 -4.98
C GLU A 97 1.15 18.73 -5.07
N GLU A 98 1.96 18.42 -4.06
CA GLU A 98 2.69 17.16 -3.92
C GLU A 98 1.72 15.99 -3.75
N CYS A 99 0.68 16.15 -2.91
CA CYS A 99 -0.38 15.16 -2.76
C CYS A 99 -1.06 14.88 -4.10
N VAL A 100 -1.42 15.91 -4.85
CA VAL A 100 -2.05 15.76 -6.17
C VAL A 100 -1.10 15.07 -7.16
N GLN A 101 0.19 15.38 -7.14
CA GLN A 101 1.19 14.70 -7.98
C GLN A 101 1.25 13.20 -7.64
N MET A 102 1.39 12.86 -6.36
CA MET A 102 1.44 11.47 -5.91
C MET A 102 0.14 10.73 -6.26
N LEU A 103 -1.02 11.35 -6.06
CA LEU A 103 -2.32 10.75 -6.40
C LEU A 103 -2.47 10.46 -7.91
N ARG A 104 -1.85 11.28 -8.78
CA ARG A 104 -1.79 10.96 -10.21
C ARG A 104 -0.96 9.70 -10.47
N LYS A 105 0.17 9.53 -9.77
CA LYS A 105 0.99 8.32 -9.85
C LYS A 105 0.25 7.09 -9.37
N CYS A 106 -0.51 7.20 -8.27
CA CYS A 106 -1.37 6.10 -7.82
C CYS A 106 -2.40 5.72 -8.89
N LYS A 107 -3.01 6.73 -9.53
CA LYS A 107 -3.98 6.52 -10.61
C LYS A 107 -3.37 5.87 -11.86
N GLU A 108 -2.12 6.18 -12.18
CA GLU A 108 -1.36 5.55 -13.28
C GLU A 108 -1.03 4.07 -12.98
N ALA A 109 -0.88 3.71 -11.70
CA ALA A 109 -0.51 2.37 -11.26
C ALA A 109 -1.67 1.37 -11.20
N ILE A 110 -2.91 1.84 -11.13
CA ILE A 110 -4.10 0.96 -11.05
C ILE A 110 -4.80 0.79 -12.41
N PRO A 111 -5.46 -0.36 -12.66
CA PRO A 111 -6.32 -0.53 -13.82
C PRO A 111 -7.40 0.54 -13.90
N SER A 112 -7.97 0.74 -15.09
CA SER A 112 -9.15 1.59 -15.22
C SER A 112 -10.28 1.08 -14.31
N LYS A 113 -11.18 1.99 -13.91
CA LYS A 113 -12.35 1.63 -13.10
C LYS A 113 -13.21 0.53 -13.74
N GLU A 114 -13.25 0.50 -15.08
CA GLU A 114 -13.96 -0.52 -15.87
C GLU A 114 -13.31 -1.90 -15.77
N ASN A 115 -11.99 -1.95 -15.53
CA ASN A 115 -11.21 -3.17 -15.34
C ASN A 115 -11.02 -3.51 -13.85
N GLY A 116 -11.81 -2.92 -12.96
CA GLY A 116 -11.82 -3.27 -11.53
C GLY A 116 -10.80 -2.54 -10.65
N GLY A 117 -10.06 -1.56 -11.19
CA GLY A 117 -9.09 -0.79 -10.39
C GLY A 117 -9.79 0.03 -9.29
N LYS A 118 -9.25 -0.06 -8.07
CA LYS A 118 -9.70 0.69 -6.90
C LYS A 118 -8.55 1.53 -6.36
N LEU A 119 -8.88 2.63 -5.69
CA LEU A 119 -7.89 3.47 -5.01
C LEU A 119 -8.40 3.73 -3.60
N ASN A 120 -7.79 3.10 -2.61
CA ASN A 120 -8.20 3.19 -1.22
C ASN A 120 -7.25 4.05 -0.39
N PHE A 121 -7.79 5.12 0.19
CA PHE A 121 -7.03 6.01 1.06
C PHE A 121 -7.27 5.65 2.52
N SER A 122 -6.21 5.28 3.24
CA SER A 122 -6.25 5.13 4.69
C SER A 122 -5.61 6.34 5.35
N VAL A 123 -6.32 7.48 5.33
CA VAL A 123 -5.96 8.66 6.12
C VAL A 123 -6.38 8.42 7.56
N ILE A 124 -5.58 7.66 8.29
CA ILE A 124 -5.75 7.51 9.72
C ILE A 124 -4.96 8.66 10.32
N ARG A 125 -5.63 9.65 10.89
CA ARG A 125 -4.96 10.60 11.79
C ARG A 125 -4.62 9.91 13.11
#